data_AF-A0A377Q319-F1
#
_entry.id   AF-A0A377Q319-F1
#
_cell.length_a   1.000
_cell.length_b   1.000
_cell.length_c   1.000
_cell.angle_alpha   90.00
_cell.angle_beta   90.00
_cell.angle_gamma   90.00
#
_symmetry.space_group_name_H-M   'P 1'
#
loop_
_entity.id
_entity.type
_entity.pdbx_description
1 polymer ?
#
loop_
_entity_poly.entity_id
_entity_poly.type
_entity_poly.pdbx_seq_one_letter_code
_entity_poly.pdbx_strand_id
1 'polypeptide(L)'
;MKKDFQKLYAEQDIILDLLVRNGIDLVLSGGTALHRFHLKEKYRYSEDLDFFTQTDMKECMEFIEAIKQNKIPYKITNNAETLKQLIVFDNLKIELMQDVSYNKPSPVKTQKGFLVDSVETILSNKFECIYNRDEPRDLFDIYCIINFLDANIEIAFDGLIERTNILGEEVIEKLIHYPPNFLQQERILIKDEEIYNNFLKEYSILFRNTFVGFIDTNTNRMS
;
A
#
# COMPACT_ATOMS: atom_id res chain seq x y z
N MET A 1 -7.04 -13.11 21.39
CA MET A 1 -5.62 -13.56 21.35
C MET A 1 -4.87 -12.51 20.56
N LYS A 2 -3.87 -11.83 21.15
CA LYS A 2 -3.14 -10.74 20.48
C LYS A 2 -2.32 -11.35 19.34
N LYS A 3 -2.39 -10.80 18.13
CA LYS A 3 -1.67 -11.34 16.96
C LYS A 3 -0.16 -11.25 17.19
N ASP A 4 0.56 -12.32 16.86
CA ASP A 4 2.02 -12.36 16.96
C ASP A 4 2.65 -11.75 15.70
N PHE A 5 2.95 -10.46 15.76
CA PHE A 5 3.56 -9.72 14.65
C PHE A 5 5.03 -10.08 14.42
N GLN A 6 5.74 -10.63 15.42
CA GLN A 6 7.11 -11.09 15.20
C GLN A 6 7.11 -12.32 14.31
N LYS A 7 6.24 -13.31 14.62
CA LYS A 7 6.04 -14.48 13.78
C LYS A 7 5.57 -14.08 12.38
N LEU A 8 4.55 -13.22 12.27
CA LEU A 8 4.02 -12.78 10.97
C LEU A 8 5.10 -12.12 10.10
N TYR A 9 5.96 -11.27 10.67
CA TYR A 9 7.01 -10.61 9.91
C TYR A 9 8.12 -11.57 9.48
N ALA A 10 8.44 -12.57 10.30
CA ALA A 10 9.35 -13.64 9.90
C ALA A 10 8.78 -14.45 8.71
N GLU A 11 7.48 -14.75 8.73
CA GLU A 11 6.79 -15.41 7.62
C GLU A 11 6.78 -14.55 6.35
N GLN A 12 6.50 -13.25 6.46
CA GLN A 12 6.62 -12.32 5.34
C GLN A 12 8.05 -12.28 4.79
N ASP A 13 9.08 -12.30 5.65
CA ASP A 13 10.48 -12.31 5.20
C ASP A 13 10.84 -13.60 4.44
N ILE A 14 10.28 -14.76 4.81
CA ILE A 14 10.43 -16.00 4.04
C ILE A 14 9.85 -15.86 2.63
N ILE A 15 8.69 -15.20 2.51
CA ILE A 15 8.05 -14.96 1.21
C ILE A 15 8.85 -14.01 0.34
N LEU A 16 9.35 -12.91 0.91
CA LEU A 16 10.18 -11.95 0.16
C LEU A 16 11.49 -12.57 -0.31
N ASP A 17 12.12 -13.38 0.54
CA ASP A 17 13.33 -14.15 0.18
C ASP A 17 13.05 -15.19 -0.92
N LEU A 18 11.84 -15.77 -0.94
CA LEU A 18 11.43 -16.69 -2.00
C LEU A 18 11.39 -16.02 -3.37
N LEU A 19 10.93 -14.75 -3.46
CA LEU A 19 10.96 -13.98 -4.70
C LEU A 19 12.39 -13.84 -5.23
N VAL A 20 13.30 -13.42 -4.34
CA VAL A 20 14.70 -13.18 -4.66
C VAL A 20 15.39 -14.46 -5.13
N ARG A 21 15.23 -15.57 -4.40
CA ARG A 21 15.87 -16.85 -4.73
C ARG A 21 15.42 -17.44 -6.06
N ASN A 22 14.20 -17.15 -6.50
CA ASN A 22 13.64 -17.67 -7.76
C ASN A 22 13.70 -16.65 -8.91
N GLY A 23 14.25 -15.45 -8.68
CA GLY A 23 14.32 -14.40 -9.70
C GLY A 23 12.96 -13.93 -10.18
N ILE A 24 11.99 -13.85 -9.26
CA ILE A 24 10.61 -13.43 -9.55
C ILE A 24 10.48 -11.94 -9.26
N ASP A 25 10.18 -11.15 -10.29
CA ASP A 25 10.14 -9.69 -10.24
C ASP A 25 8.74 -9.13 -9.91
N LEU A 26 8.03 -9.77 -8.98
CA LEU A 26 6.81 -9.22 -8.40
C LEU A 26 7.13 -7.99 -7.55
N VAL A 27 6.32 -6.94 -7.69
CA VAL A 27 6.50 -5.66 -7.01
C VAL A 27 5.68 -5.62 -5.73
N LEU A 28 6.35 -5.46 -4.58
CA LEU A 28 5.67 -5.27 -3.30
C LEU A 28 5.10 -3.86 -3.19
N SER A 29 3.84 -3.74 -2.77
CA SER A 29 3.16 -2.46 -2.54
C SER A 29 2.42 -2.41 -1.20
N GLY A 30 1.53 -1.43 -1.07
CA GLY A 30 0.61 -1.29 0.05
C GLY A 30 1.27 -0.93 1.39
N GLY A 31 0.59 -1.26 2.48
CA GLY A 31 1.04 -0.89 3.83
C GLY A 31 2.36 -1.56 4.23
N THR A 32 2.60 -2.76 3.71
CA THR A 32 3.81 -3.53 4.03
C THR A 32 5.02 -2.95 3.31
N ALA A 33 4.89 -2.55 2.04
CA ALA A 33 5.89 -1.74 1.35
C ALA A 33 6.24 -0.46 2.14
N LEU A 34 5.21 0.33 2.45
CA LEU A 34 5.37 1.63 3.12
C LEU A 34 6.08 1.51 4.47
N HIS A 35 5.51 0.75 5.40
CA HIS A 35 6.00 0.74 6.78
C HIS A 35 7.29 -0.04 6.97
N ARG A 36 7.57 -1.05 6.15
CA ARG A 36 8.78 -1.86 6.33
C ARG A 36 9.96 -1.41 5.50
N PHE A 37 9.74 -0.70 4.38
CA PHE A 37 10.80 -0.46 3.39
C PHE A 37 10.97 1.01 2.98
N HIS A 38 9.96 1.87 3.12
CA HIS A 38 10.09 3.31 2.85
C HIS A 38 10.28 4.13 4.12
N LEU A 39 9.47 3.88 5.14
CA LEU A 39 9.58 4.60 6.41
C LEU A 39 10.79 4.10 7.22
N LYS A 40 11.48 5.03 7.89
CA LYS A 40 12.58 4.72 8.81
C LYS A 40 12.11 3.83 9.96
N GLU A 41 10.91 4.10 10.48
CA GLU A 41 10.29 3.37 11.56
C GLU A 41 8.91 2.81 11.17
N LYS A 42 8.57 1.65 11.74
CA LYS A 42 7.26 1.01 11.54
C LYS A 42 6.23 1.63 12.51
N TYR A 43 5.49 2.64 12.09
CA TYR A 43 4.50 3.32 12.93
C TYR A 43 3.20 2.54 13.17
N ARG A 44 2.82 1.64 12.25
CA ARG A 44 1.79 0.62 12.49
C ARG A 44 2.24 -0.75 11.99
N TYR A 45 1.53 -1.78 12.43
CA TYR A 45 1.69 -3.11 11.86
C TYR A 45 0.96 -3.23 10.52
N SER A 46 1.52 -4.03 9.61
CA SER A 46 0.91 -4.34 8.32
C SER A 46 0.91 -5.84 8.08
N GLU A 47 -0.27 -6.40 7.84
CA GLU A 47 -0.48 -7.83 7.98
C GLU A 47 -0.38 -8.61 6.67
N ASP A 48 -0.69 -7.94 5.57
CA ASP A 48 -0.86 -8.53 4.25
C ASP A 48 0.38 -8.29 3.38
N LEU A 49 0.57 -9.10 2.34
CA LEU A 49 1.51 -8.81 1.26
C LEU A 49 0.73 -8.57 -0.02
N ASP A 50 0.83 -7.36 -0.56
CA ASP A 50 0.23 -6.97 -1.82
C ASP A 50 1.32 -6.95 -2.89
N PHE A 51 1.23 -7.82 -3.88
CA PHE A 51 2.18 -7.90 -4.99
C PHE A 51 1.51 -7.58 -6.32
N PHE A 52 2.24 -6.87 -7.16
CA PHE A 52 1.82 -6.46 -8.48
C PHE A 52 2.77 -7.02 -9.55
N THR A 53 2.21 -7.46 -10.67
CA THR A 53 2.94 -7.75 -11.91
C THR A 53 2.59 -6.68 -12.95
N GLN A 54 3.61 -6.23 -13.68
CA GLN A 54 3.48 -5.19 -14.70
C GLN A 54 3.27 -5.76 -16.12
N THR A 55 3.31 -7.07 -16.26
CA THR A 55 3.25 -7.74 -17.57
C THR A 55 1.98 -8.56 -17.66
N ASP A 56 2.04 -9.78 -17.17
CA ASP A 56 0.94 -10.72 -17.13
C ASP A 56 1.04 -11.59 -15.86
N MET A 57 0.05 -12.47 -15.70
CA MET A 57 -0.07 -13.32 -14.51
C MET A 57 0.94 -14.46 -14.46
N LYS A 58 1.86 -14.61 -15.43
CA LYS A 58 2.86 -15.66 -15.44
C LYS A 58 3.77 -15.59 -14.22
N GLU A 59 4.25 -14.40 -13.85
CA GLU A 59 5.09 -14.21 -12.65
C GLU A 59 4.33 -14.60 -11.36
N CYS A 60 3.04 -14.27 -11.29
CA CYS A 60 2.17 -14.71 -10.20
C CYS A 60 2.07 -16.25 -10.15
N MET A 61 1.94 -16.91 -11.29
CA MET A 61 1.89 -18.37 -11.36
C MET A 61 3.23 -19.03 -11.01
N GLU A 62 4.35 -18.45 -11.45
CA GLU A 62 5.71 -18.88 -11.08
C GLU A 62 5.92 -18.75 -9.57
N PHE A 63 5.43 -17.68 -8.96
CA PHE A 63 5.47 -17.49 -7.51
C PHE A 63 4.64 -18.53 -6.73
N ILE A 64 3.42 -18.83 -7.19
CA ILE A 64 2.58 -19.87 -6.59
C ILE A 64 3.26 -21.24 -6.71
N GLU A 65 3.89 -21.54 -7.85
CA GLU A 65 4.64 -22.77 -8.03
C GLU A 65 5.88 -22.82 -7.13
N ALA A 66 6.58 -21.70 -6.93
CA ALA A 66 7.70 -21.61 -5.98
C ALA A 66 7.27 -21.88 -4.53
N ILE A 67 6.11 -21.35 -4.10
CA ILE A 67 5.50 -21.67 -2.78
C ILE A 67 5.29 -23.18 -2.66
N LYS A 68 4.67 -23.78 -3.67
CA LYS A 68 4.37 -25.22 -3.71
C LYS A 68 5.63 -26.08 -3.69
N GLN A 69 6.65 -25.75 -4.48
CA GLN A 69 7.93 -26.48 -4.54
C GLN A 69 8.71 -26.42 -3.21
N ASN A 70 8.62 -25.30 -2.50
CA ASN A 70 9.22 -25.13 -1.18
C ASN A 70 8.38 -25.74 -0.05
N LYS A 71 7.27 -26.42 -0.37
CA LYS A 71 6.35 -27.06 0.60
C LYS A 71 5.83 -26.10 1.65
N ILE A 72 5.70 -24.82 1.30
CA ILE A 72 5.08 -23.82 2.16
C ILE A 72 3.57 -24.07 2.14
N PRO A 73 2.90 -24.24 3.30
CA PRO A 73 1.47 -24.50 3.32
C PRO A 73 0.71 -23.26 2.85
N TYR A 74 -0.25 -23.45 1.94
CA TYR A 74 -1.06 -22.37 1.39
C TYR A 74 -2.44 -22.85 0.96
N LYS A 75 -3.37 -21.90 0.85
CA LYS A 75 -4.70 -22.07 0.26
C LYS A 75 -5.00 -20.90 -0.65
N ILE A 76 -5.40 -21.18 -1.89
CA ILE A 76 -5.93 -20.16 -2.79
C ILE A 76 -7.37 -19.87 -2.37
N THR A 77 -7.66 -18.61 -2.04
CA THR A 77 -9.00 -18.14 -1.65
C THR A 77 -9.72 -17.41 -2.78
N ASN A 78 -8.98 -16.89 -3.75
CA ASN A 78 -9.51 -16.30 -4.98
C ASN A 78 -8.57 -16.60 -6.14
N ASN A 79 -9.13 -16.96 -7.30
CA ASN A 79 -8.40 -17.36 -8.50
C ASN A 79 -8.96 -16.68 -9.76
N ALA A 80 -9.34 -15.40 -9.65
CA ALA A 80 -9.78 -14.59 -10.79
C ALA A 80 -8.66 -14.39 -11.82
N GLU A 81 -9.00 -13.95 -13.03
CA GLU A 81 -8.04 -13.79 -14.13
C GLU A 81 -6.91 -12.83 -13.77
N THR A 82 -7.24 -11.64 -13.24
CA THR A 82 -6.28 -10.57 -12.91
C THR A 82 -5.95 -10.47 -11.41
N LEU A 83 -6.52 -11.34 -10.58
CA LEU A 83 -6.35 -11.33 -9.12
C LEU A 83 -6.27 -12.75 -8.58
N LYS A 84 -5.19 -13.06 -7.88
CA LYS A 84 -5.07 -14.25 -7.02
C LYS A 84 -4.97 -13.83 -5.57
N GLN A 85 -5.66 -14.54 -4.68
CA GLN A 85 -5.51 -14.36 -3.25
C GLN A 85 -5.16 -15.69 -2.60
N LEU A 86 -4.17 -15.65 -1.71
CA LEU A 86 -3.68 -16.79 -0.98
C LEU A 86 -3.70 -16.50 0.52
N ILE A 87 -3.98 -17.54 1.31
CA ILE A 87 -3.58 -17.60 2.71
C ILE A 87 -2.40 -18.56 2.80
N VAL A 88 -1.28 -18.09 3.34
CA VAL A 88 -0.02 -18.81 3.45
C VAL A 88 0.35 -18.99 4.93
N PHE A 89 1.05 -20.08 5.23
CA PHE A 89 1.30 -20.57 6.60
C PHE A 89 -0.02 -20.93 7.29
N ASP A 90 -0.64 -19.97 7.96
CA ASP A 90 -1.95 -20.11 8.60
C ASP A 90 -2.81 -18.84 8.46
N ASN A 91 -2.18 -17.66 8.40
CA ASN A 91 -2.86 -16.37 8.49
C ASN A 91 -2.21 -15.25 7.66
N LEU A 92 -1.13 -15.51 6.93
CA LEU A 92 -0.50 -14.52 6.07
C LEU A 92 -1.30 -14.42 4.78
N LYS A 93 -2.01 -13.32 4.59
CA LYS A 93 -2.71 -13.04 3.35
C LYS A 93 -1.74 -12.49 2.32
N ILE A 94 -1.79 -13.05 1.11
CA ILE A 94 -1.07 -12.56 -0.05
C ILE A 94 -2.07 -12.26 -1.16
N GLU A 95 -2.01 -11.06 -1.72
CA GLU A 95 -2.71 -10.68 -2.94
C GLU A 95 -1.72 -10.53 -4.08
N LEU A 96 -2.05 -11.13 -5.23
CA LEU A 96 -1.29 -11.03 -6.47
C LEU A 96 -2.20 -10.40 -7.51
N MET A 97 -1.84 -9.20 -7.96
CA MET A 97 -2.64 -8.40 -8.87
C MET A 97 -1.86 -8.12 -10.14
N GLN A 98 -2.55 -8.19 -11.29
CA GLN A 98 -2.03 -7.59 -12.50
C GLN A 98 -2.40 -6.12 -12.50
N ASP A 99 -1.39 -5.25 -12.48
CA ASP A 99 -1.57 -3.80 -12.68
C ASP A 99 -0.63 -3.32 -13.79
N VAL A 100 -1.20 -3.22 -14.98
CA VAL A 100 -0.55 -2.69 -16.17
C VAL A 100 -0.69 -1.16 -16.28
N SER A 101 -1.42 -0.53 -15.33
CA SER A 101 -1.78 0.87 -15.38
C SER A 101 -0.85 1.72 -14.51
N TYR A 102 0.01 2.49 -15.19
CA TYR A 102 0.88 3.54 -14.66
C TYR A 102 1.86 3.15 -13.53
N ASN A 103 3.08 2.80 -13.92
CA ASN A 103 4.21 2.55 -13.01
C ASN A 103 5.25 3.68 -13.06
N LYS A 104 4.81 4.92 -12.90
CA LYS A 104 5.70 6.07 -12.78
C LYS A 104 5.50 6.74 -11.41
N PRO A 105 6.56 6.88 -10.61
CA PRO A 105 7.92 6.37 -10.81
C PRO A 105 7.97 4.84 -10.83
N SER A 106 8.95 4.29 -11.54
CA SER A 106 9.15 2.83 -11.61
C SER A 106 9.50 2.24 -10.24
N PRO A 107 9.19 0.97 -9.99
CA PRO A 107 9.54 0.31 -8.75
C PRO A 107 11.05 0.37 -8.47
N VAL A 108 11.39 0.41 -7.20
CA VAL A 108 12.77 0.45 -6.72
C VAL A 108 13.18 -0.93 -6.23
N LYS A 109 14.36 -1.37 -6.64
CA LYS A 109 14.95 -2.61 -6.13
C LYS A 109 15.55 -2.35 -4.75
N THR A 110 15.09 -3.12 -3.76
CA THR A 110 15.61 -3.03 -2.39
C THR A 110 17.03 -3.56 -2.29
N GLN A 111 17.73 -3.23 -1.20
CA GLN A 111 19.04 -3.82 -0.88
C GLN A 111 18.99 -5.36 -0.74
N LYS A 112 17.80 -5.91 -0.45
CA LYS A 112 17.56 -7.36 -0.36
C LYS A 112 17.28 -8.01 -1.72
N GLY A 113 17.08 -7.23 -2.78
CA GLY A 113 16.99 -7.73 -4.15
C GLY A 113 15.58 -7.96 -4.70
N PHE A 114 14.52 -7.69 -3.94
CA PHE A 114 13.13 -7.67 -4.46
C PHE A 114 12.67 -6.24 -4.78
N LEU A 115 11.62 -6.11 -5.59
CA LEU A 115 11.07 -4.83 -6.03
C LEU A 115 10.01 -4.31 -5.05
N VAL A 116 9.98 -2.99 -4.86
CA VAL A 116 8.97 -2.28 -4.07
C VAL A 116 8.49 -1.07 -4.87
N ASP A 117 7.19 -0.79 -4.83
CA ASP A 117 6.63 0.40 -5.46
C ASP A 117 7.26 1.69 -4.94
N SER A 118 7.24 2.73 -5.76
CA SER A 118 7.61 4.08 -5.32
C SER A 118 6.63 4.61 -4.26
N VAL A 119 7.04 5.64 -3.52
CA VAL A 119 6.15 6.26 -2.52
C VAL A 119 4.97 6.95 -3.20
N GLU A 120 5.17 7.54 -4.38
CA GLU A 120 4.14 8.18 -5.19
C GLU A 120 3.09 7.18 -5.69
N THR A 121 3.53 6.01 -6.15
CA THR A 121 2.61 4.93 -6.56
C THR A 121 1.81 4.44 -5.37
N ILE A 122 2.45 4.21 -4.21
CA ILE A 122 1.76 3.84 -2.98
C ILE A 122 0.74 4.92 -2.58
N LEU A 123 1.12 6.21 -2.64
CA LEU A 123 0.22 7.32 -2.32
C LEU A 123 -0.98 7.37 -3.27
N SER A 124 -0.77 7.18 -4.58
CA SER A 124 -1.84 7.09 -5.58
C SER A 124 -2.82 5.95 -5.28
N ASN A 125 -2.31 4.78 -4.91
CA ASN A 125 -3.12 3.64 -4.48
C ASN A 125 -3.92 3.94 -3.21
N LYS A 126 -3.35 4.75 -2.29
CA LYS A 126 -4.07 5.20 -1.09
C LYS A 126 -5.17 6.21 -1.39
N PHE A 127 -4.97 7.11 -2.35
CA PHE A 127 -6.02 8.01 -2.82
C PHE A 127 -7.21 7.24 -3.39
N GLU A 128 -6.95 6.26 -4.24
CA GLU A 128 -8.01 5.37 -4.74
C GLU A 128 -8.70 4.61 -3.61
N CYS A 129 -7.94 4.09 -2.64
CA CYS A 129 -8.51 3.41 -1.48
C CYS A 129 -9.43 4.33 -0.67
N ILE A 130 -9.00 5.56 -0.35
CA ILE A 130 -9.82 6.53 0.38
C ILE A 130 -11.09 6.88 -0.41
N TYR A 131 -10.99 6.97 -1.73
CA TYR A 131 -12.17 7.18 -2.56
C TYR A 131 -13.17 6.03 -2.46
N ASN A 132 -12.68 4.78 -2.53
CA ASN A 132 -13.54 3.61 -2.61
C ASN A 132 -14.00 3.07 -1.24
N ARG A 133 -13.25 3.33 -0.16
CA ARG A 133 -13.54 2.80 1.18
C ARG A 133 -13.08 3.72 2.31
N ASP A 134 -13.79 3.65 3.43
CA ASP A 134 -13.47 4.40 4.65
C ASP A 134 -12.65 3.54 5.63
N GLU A 135 -11.45 3.13 5.20
CA GLU A 135 -10.50 2.40 6.07
C GLU A 135 -9.50 3.34 6.74
N PRO A 136 -9.49 3.45 8.08
CA PRO A 136 -8.68 4.45 8.78
C PRO A 136 -7.17 4.23 8.63
N ARG A 137 -6.75 2.99 8.33
CA ARG A 137 -5.35 2.67 8.04
C ARG A 137 -4.85 3.35 6.76
N ASP A 138 -5.71 3.54 5.77
CA ASP A 138 -5.32 4.21 4.52
C ASP A 138 -5.09 5.71 4.78
N LEU A 139 -5.91 6.32 5.64
CA LEU A 139 -5.73 7.72 6.05
C LEU A 139 -4.43 7.91 6.87
N PHE A 140 -4.16 6.97 7.79
CA PHE A 140 -2.93 6.97 8.58
C PHE A 140 -1.68 6.81 7.70
N ASP A 141 -1.74 5.95 6.68
CA ASP A 141 -0.64 5.77 5.72
C ASP A 141 -0.35 7.06 4.96
N ILE A 142 -1.38 7.75 4.46
CA ILE A 142 -1.24 9.04 3.78
C ILE A 142 -0.62 10.07 4.73
N TYR A 143 -1.10 10.16 5.97
CA TYR A 143 -0.49 11.03 6.97
C TYR A 143 1.00 10.74 7.16
N CYS A 144 1.38 9.46 7.26
CA CYS A 144 2.78 9.09 7.40
C CYS A 144 3.62 9.47 6.18
N ILE A 145 3.07 9.29 4.96
CA ILE A 145 3.74 9.68 3.72
C ILE A 145 3.99 11.19 3.72
N ILE A 146 2.95 12.00 3.96
CA ILE A 146 3.05 13.47 3.92
C ILE A 146 3.99 14.01 4.99
N ASN A 147 4.01 13.41 6.19
CA ASN A 147 4.78 13.96 7.30
C ASN A 147 6.25 13.49 7.36
N PHE A 148 6.54 12.31 6.81
CA PHE A 148 7.86 11.66 6.99
C PHE A 148 8.60 11.34 5.70
N LEU A 149 7.96 11.48 4.54
CA LEU A 149 8.56 11.20 3.23
C LEU A 149 8.40 12.43 2.32
N ASP A 150 9.34 12.58 1.38
CA ASP A 150 9.33 13.65 0.38
C ASP A 150 8.66 13.16 -0.91
N ALA A 151 7.38 12.77 -0.79
CA ALA A 151 6.62 12.22 -1.91
C ALA A 151 6.14 13.32 -2.85
N ASN A 152 6.27 13.12 -4.16
CA ASN A 152 5.69 14.04 -5.13
C ASN A 152 4.17 13.81 -5.28
N ILE A 153 3.39 14.68 -4.66
CA ILE A 153 1.93 14.61 -4.63
C ILE A 153 1.30 14.80 -6.02
N GLU A 154 1.88 15.66 -6.89
CA GLU A 154 1.39 15.84 -8.26
C GLU A 154 1.49 14.51 -9.03
N ILE A 155 2.63 13.82 -8.93
CA ILE A 155 2.80 12.51 -9.59
C ILE A 155 1.82 11.47 -9.05
N ALA A 156 1.51 11.49 -7.74
CA ALA A 156 0.53 10.58 -7.17
C ALA A 156 -0.90 10.83 -7.70
N PHE A 157 -1.29 12.09 -7.87
CA PHE A 157 -2.59 12.45 -8.47
C PHE A 157 -2.64 12.19 -9.98
N ASP A 158 -1.59 12.53 -10.72
CA ASP A 158 -1.47 12.20 -12.15
C ASP A 158 -1.62 10.68 -12.33
N GLY A 159 -0.92 9.90 -11.51
CA GLY A 159 -1.10 8.46 -11.44
C GLY A 159 -2.56 8.08 -11.22
N LEU A 160 -3.24 8.63 -10.21
CA LEU A 160 -4.64 8.29 -9.93
C LEU A 160 -5.56 8.56 -11.13
N ILE A 161 -5.42 9.73 -11.76
CA ILE A 161 -6.25 10.18 -12.88
C ILE A 161 -6.00 9.35 -14.13
N GLU A 162 -4.76 8.89 -14.36
CA GLU A 162 -4.43 8.07 -15.53
C GLU A 162 -5.02 6.64 -15.44
N ARG A 163 -5.12 6.05 -14.24
CA ARG A 163 -5.65 4.67 -14.02
C ARG A 163 -7.14 4.62 -13.73
N THR A 164 -7.75 5.74 -13.35
CA THR A 164 -9.12 5.77 -12.83
C THR A 164 -9.90 6.97 -13.36
N ASN A 165 -11.22 6.94 -13.24
CA ASN A 165 -12.06 8.12 -13.51
C ASN A 165 -12.29 8.98 -12.26
N ILE A 166 -11.46 8.82 -11.22
CA ILE A 166 -11.61 9.52 -9.95
C ILE A 166 -11.02 10.93 -10.09
N LEU A 167 -11.81 11.93 -9.72
CA LEU A 167 -11.33 13.31 -9.69
C LEU A 167 -10.52 13.56 -8.41
N GLY A 168 -9.37 14.21 -8.55
CA GLY A 168 -8.50 14.53 -7.40
C GLY A 168 -9.22 15.35 -6.32
N GLU A 169 -10.11 16.26 -6.71
CA GLU A 169 -10.92 17.05 -5.78
C GLU A 169 -11.82 16.19 -4.89
N GLU A 170 -12.42 15.12 -5.40
CA GLU A 170 -13.28 14.23 -4.60
C GLU A 170 -12.47 13.47 -3.54
N VAL A 171 -11.22 13.10 -3.87
CA VAL A 171 -10.29 12.50 -2.90
C VAL A 171 -9.92 13.52 -1.83
N ILE A 172 -9.57 14.74 -2.23
CA ILE A 172 -9.16 15.80 -1.30
C ILE A 172 -10.29 16.13 -0.32
N GLU A 173 -11.51 16.27 -0.82
CA GLU A 173 -12.71 16.48 0.01
C GLU A 173 -12.87 15.36 1.05
N LYS A 174 -12.74 14.09 0.63
CA LYS A 174 -12.78 12.95 1.56
C LYS A 174 -11.66 12.98 2.59
N LEU A 175 -10.45 13.37 2.22
CA LEU A 175 -9.32 13.46 3.14
C LEU A 175 -9.53 14.54 4.20
N ILE A 176 -9.96 15.74 3.78
CA ILE A 176 -10.18 16.89 4.67
C ILE A 176 -11.35 16.64 5.62
N HIS A 177 -12.40 15.97 5.13
CA HIS A 177 -13.63 15.74 5.88
C HIS A 177 -13.73 14.33 6.47
N TYR A 178 -12.61 13.58 6.52
CA TYR A 178 -12.61 12.22 7.04
C TYR A 178 -13.12 12.18 8.50
N PRO A 179 -14.14 11.37 8.84
CA PRO A 179 -14.78 11.40 10.16
C PRO A 179 -13.85 10.89 11.29
N PRO A 180 -13.60 11.69 12.34
CA PRO A 180 -12.72 11.27 13.45
C PRO A 180 -13.18 9.99 14.17
N ASN A 181 -14.49 9.73 14.21
CA ASN A 181 -15.06 8.54 14.84
C ASN A 181 -14.70 7.22 14.14
N PHE A 182 -14.17 7.27 12.91
CA PHE A 182 -13.65 6.08 12.23
C PHE A 182 -12.19 5.77 12.54
N LEU A 183 -11.46 6.67 13.20
CA LEU A 183 -10.03 6.54 13.52
C LEU A 183 -9.79 5.62 14.72
N GLN A 184 -10.24 4.37 14.63
CA GLN A 184 -10.09 3.36 15.67
C GLN A 184 -8.70 2.72 15.59
N GLN A 185 -7.97 2.78 16.71
CA GLN A 185 -6.59 2.32 16.81
C GLN A 185 -6.42 0.85 16.38
N GLU A 186 -7.38 0.00 16.71
CA GLU A 186 -7.36 -1.43 16.40
C GLU A 186 -7.54 -1.72 14.91
N ARG A 187 -8.23 -0.83 14.17
CA ARG A 187 -8.36 -0.93 12.71
C ARG A 187 -7.11 -0.43 11.98
N ILE A 188 -6.33 0.44 12.63
CA ILE A 188 -5.05 0.94 12.10
C ILE A 188 -3.90 0.00 12.50
N LEU A 189 -4.02 -0.75 13.59
CA LEU A 189 -2.97 -1.62 14.15
C LEU A 189 -1.71 -0.82 14.56
N ILE A 190 -1.92 0.26 15.31
CA ILE A 190 -0.85 1.15 15.76
C ILE A 190 0.26 0.39 16.50
N LYS A 191 1.50 0.74 16.16
CA LYS A 191 2.72 0.28 16.82
C LYS A 191 3.38 1.42 17.60
N ASP A 192 3.24 2.66 17.12
CA ASP A 192 3.77 3.87 17.73
C ASP A 192 2.63 4.77 18.23
N GLU A 193 2.42 4.76 19.55
CA GLU A 193 1.37 5.53 20.22
C GLU A 193 1.58 7.04 20.11
N GLU A 194 2.83 7.51 20.09
CA GLU A 194 3.11 8.93 20.01
C GLU A 194 2.71 9.47 18.64
N ILE A 195 3.09 8.75 17.59
CA ILE A 195 2.75 9.10 16.20
C ILE A 195 1.24 9.03 15.98
N TYR A 196 0.55 8.05 16.57
CA TYR A 196 -0.91 7.98 16.51
C TYR A 196 -1.59 9.15 17.22
N ASN A 197 -1.11 9.54 18.40
CA ASN A 197 -1.66 10.69 19.12
C ASN A 197 -1.43 12.00 18.36
N ASN A 198 -0.30 12.16 17.67
CA ASN A 198 -0.05 13.30 16.80
C ASN A 198 -1.00 13.28 15.61
N PHE A 199 -1.11 12.12 14.92
CA PHE A 199 -2.06 11.91 13.83
C PHE A 199 -3.47 12.36 14.19
N LEU A 200 -4.03 11.90 15.32
CA LEU A 200 -5.39 12.26 15.74
C LEU A 200 -5.59 13.77 15.94
N LYS A 201 -4.54 14.49 16.34
CA LYS A 201 -4.60 15.94 16.59
C LYS A 201 -4.45 16.76 15.32
N GLU A 202 -3.65 16.29 14.37
CA GLU A 202 -3.14 17.15 13.30
C GLU A 202 -3.51 16.73 11.87
N TYR A 203 -3.99 15.50 11.63
CA TYR A 203 -4.22 15.01 10.26
C TYR A 203 -5.11 15.96 9.42
N SER A 204 -6.18 16.47 10.02
CA SER A 204 -7.15 17.32 9.32
C SER A 204 -6.54 18.67 8.90
N ILE A 205 -5.71 19.25 9.76
CA ILE A 205 -5.01 20.52 9.49
C ILE A 205 -3.90 20.28 8.47
N LEU A 206 -3.12 19.20 8.64
CA LEU A 206 -2.06 18.81 7.72
C LEU A 206 -2.63 18.64 6.31
N PHE A 207 -3.67 17.81 6.14
CA PHE A 207 -4.27 17.57 4.83
C PHE A 207 -4.88 18.81 4.22
N ARG A 208 -5.53 19.68 5.01
CA ARG A 208 -6.01 20.96 4.49
C ARG A 208 -4.86 21.80 3.94
N ASN A 209 -3.79 21.96 4.69
CA ASN A 209 -2.65 22.78 4.27
C ASN A 209 -1.93 22.19 3.06
N THR A 210 -1.81 20.86 3.00
CA THR A 210 -1.14 20.15 1.92
C THR A 210 -1.96 20.13 0.63
N PHE A 211 -3.25 19.84 0.71
CA PHE A 211 -4.05 19.50 -0.46
C PHE A 211 -4.96 20.62 -0.99
N VAL A 212 -5.26 21.67 -0.20
CA VAL A 212 -6.14 22.76 -0.68
C VAL A 212 -5.62 23.42 -1.97
N GLY A 213 -4.31 23.60 -2.11
CA GLY A 213 -3.72 24.17 -3.34
C GLY A 213 -3.91 23.32 -4.60
N PHE A 214 -4.23 22.03 -4.46
CA PHE A 214 -4.49 21.12 -5.57
C PHE A 214 -5.94 21.24 -6.09
N ILE A 215 -6.86 21.83 -5.31
CA ILE A 215 -8.22 22.12 -5.76
C ILE A 215 -8.20 23.27 -6.79
N ASP A 216 -7.43 24.32 -6.52
CA ASP A 216 -7.36 25.53 -7.36
C ASP A 216 -6.55 25.35 -8.66
N THR A 217 -5.69 24.33 -8.72
CA THR A 217 -4.83 24.05 -9.88
C THR A 217 -5.43 23.00 -10.82
N ASN A 218 -6.19 22.03 -10.32
CA ASN A 218 -6.86 21.02 -11.15
C ASN A 218 -8.05 21.57 -11.94
N THR A 219 -8.74 22.60 -11.42
CA THR A 219 -9.79 23.32 -12.16
C THR A 219 -9.27 24.04 -13.41
N ASN A 220 -7.98 24.44 -13.43
CA ASN A 220 -7.34 25.09 -14.59
C ASN A 220 -6.63 24.11 -15.53
N ARG A 221 -6.34 22.86 -15.12
CA ARG A 221 -5.77 21.82 -16.01
C ARG A 221 -6.85 21.09 -16.82
N MET A 222 -8.14 21.29 -16.48
CA MET A 222 -9.31 20.70 -17.17
C MET A 222 -10.05 21.69 -18.09
N SER A 223 -9.51 22.90 -18.31
CA SER A 223 -10.00 23.90 -19.29
C SER A 223 -9.07 24.00 -20.49
#